data_AF-X1VC06-F1
#
_entry.id   AF-X1VC06-F1
#
_cell.length_a   1.000
_cell.length_b   1.000
_cell.length_c   1.000
_cell.angle_alpha   90.00
_cell.angle_beta   90.00
_cell.angle_gamma   90.00
#
_symmetry.space_group_name_H-M   'P 1'
#
loop_
_entity.id
_entity.type
_entity.pdbx_description
1 polymer ?
#
loop_
_entity_poly.entity_id
_entity_poly.type
_entity_poly.pdbx_seq_one_letter_code
_entity_poly.pdbx_strand_id
1 'polypeptide(L)'
;MVILSYPAGIHFINESYEPNLTHKKVIGLQNLDSESEQFRPFKELIERLNRTYKFHTRAACGFNSKNGAVVLTTLFVTHYNFLRPHITLNYSVPIPLEELKDIDTLQGKWAKVIQLATEPSLN
;
A
#
# COMPACT_ATOMS: atom_id res chain seq x y z
N MET A 1 -14.47 6.88 1.28
CA MET A 1 -13.39 7.51 0.47
C MET A 1 -12.58 6.50 -0.35
N VAL A 2 -11.95 5.46 0.21
CA VAL A 2 -11.06 4.58 -0.59
C VAL A 2 -11.77 3.58 -1.53
N ILE A 3 -13.04 3.22 -1.30
CA ILE A 3 -13.75 2.20 -2.11
C ILE A 3 -14.41 2.80 -3.37
N LEU A 4 -14.62 4.12 -3.41
CA LEU A 4 -15.36 4.76 -4.52
C LEU A 4 -14.47 5.09 -5.74
N SER A 5 -13.15 4.98 -5.64
CA SER A 5 -12.20 5.40 -6.70
C SER A 5 -11.67 4.27 -7.58
N TYR A 6 -12.00 3.00 -7.31
CA TYR A 6 -11.51 1.86 -8.10
C TYR A 6 -11.86 1.94 -9.59
N PRO A 7 -13.09 2.31 -10.00
CA PRO A 7 -13.43 2.43 -11.43
C PRO A 7 -12.57 3.46 -12.16
N ALA A 8 -12.30 4.61 -11.54
CA ALA A 8 -11.45 5.64 -12.11
C ALA A 8 -9.99 5.18 -12.23
N GLY A 9 -9.47 4.48 -11.21
CA GLY A 9 -8.12 3.92 -11.25
C GLY A 9 -7.94 2.85 -12.33
N ILE A 10 -8.93 1.96 -12.49
CA ILE A 10 -8.91 0.94 -13.54
C ILE A 10 -8.96 1.58 -14.93
N HIS A 11 -9.81 2.59 -15.12
CA HIS A 11 -9.87 3.32 -16.39
C HIS A 11 -8.52 3.95 -16.73
N PHE A 12 -7.88 4.61 -15.76
CA PHE A 12 -6.55 5.20 -15.95
C PHE A 12 -5.48 4.16 -16.31
N ILE A 13 -5.47 3.02 -15.63
CA ILE A 13 -4.47 1.96 -15.92
C ILE A 13 -4.71 1.37 -17.32
N ASN A 14 -5.96 1.08 -17.67
CA ASN A 14 -6.33 0.51 -18.97
C ASN A 14 -6.05 1.44 -20.15
N GLU A 15 -5.91 2.76 -19.92
CA GLU A 15 -5.48 3.70 -20.95
C GLU A 15 -4.02 3.49 -21.36
N SER A 16 -3.17 3.02 -20.44
CA SER A 16 -1.72 2.94 -20.63
C SER A 16 -1.13 1.53 -20.59
N TYR A 17 -1.93 0.51 -20.25
CA TYR A 17 -1.45 -0.86 -20.02
C TYR A 17 -2.37 -1.91 -20.65
N GLU A 18 -1.75 -2.90 -21.32
CA GLU A 18 -2.43 -4.11 -21.79
C GLU A 18 -1.86 -5.37 -21.11
N PRO A 19 -2.70 -6.36 -20.77
CA PRO A 19 -4.14 -6.44 -21.03
C PRO A 19 -5.01 -5.62 -20.06
N ASN A 20 -6.22 -5.28 -20.52
CA ASN A 20 -7.20 -4.51 -19.74
C ASN A 20 -7.57 -5.20 -18.43
N LEU A 21 -7.47 -4.45 -17.33
CA LEU A 21 -7.93 -4.85 -16.01
C LEU A 21 -9.47 -4.82 -15.95
N THR A 22 -10.05 -5.90 -15.44
CA THR A 22 -11.49 -6.01 -15.19
C THR A 22 -11.76 -5.99 -13.69
N HIS A 23 -12.66 -5.11 -13.25
CA HIS A 23 -13.05 -5.04 -11.83
C HIS A 23 -13.95 -6.22 -11.45
N LYS A 24 -13.53 -7.00 -10.46
CA LYS A 24 -14.35 -8.06 -9.84
C LYS A 24 -15.01 -7.53 -8.56
N LYS A 25 -16.33 -7.41 -8.57
CA LYS A 25 -17.09 -6.80 -7.48
C LYS A 25 -17.62 -7.87 -6.53
N VAL A 26 -17.05 -7.96 -5.34
CA VAL A 26 -17.59 -8.80 -4.26
C VAL A 26 -18.70 -8.04 -3.54
N ILE A 27 -19.90 -8.64 -3.48
CA ILE A 27 -21.10 -8.01 -2.90
C ILE A 27 -21.46 -8.69 -1.57
N GLY A 28 -22.00 -7.92 -0.64
CA GLY A 28 -22.53 -8.44 0.62
C GLY A 28 -21.48 -9.01 1.59
N LEU A 29 -21.98 -9.50 2.73
CA LEU A 29 -21.17 -10.09 3.80
C LEU A 29 -21.01 -11.62 3.65
N GLN A 30 -21.87 -12.26 2.86
CA GLN A 30 -21.96 -13.72 2.72
C GLN A 30 -21.53 -14.17 1.32
N ASN A 31 -20.98 -15.39 1.20
CA ASN A 31 -20.67 -16.04 -0.07
C ASN A 31 -21.95 -16.55 -0.72
N LEU A 32 -22.68 -15.66 -1.38
CA LEU A 32 -23.93 -15.99 -2.06
C LEU A 32 -23.73 -16.40 -3.53
N ASP A 33 -22.57 -16.09 -4.09
CA ASP A 33 -22.18 -16.41 -5.46
C ASP A 33 -20.71 -16.85 -5.51
N SER A 34 -20.37 -17.67 -6.51
CA SER A 34 -19.04 -18.28 -6.67
C SER A 34 -17.94 -17.24 -6.96
N GLU A 35 -18.28 -16.12 -7.60
CA GLU A 35 -17.33 -15.04 -7.87
C GLU A 35 -16.96 -14.32 -6.56
N SER A 36 -17.95 -13.98 -5.74
CA SER A 36 -17.75 -13.42 -4.41
C SER A 36 -16.95 -14.36 -3.51
N GLU A 37 -17.22 -15.66 -3.54
CA GLU A 37 -16.46 -16.64 -2.76
C GLU A 37 -14.98 -16.66 -3.17
N GLN A 38 -14.70 -16.70 -4.47
CA GLN A 38 -13.34 -16.69 -4.99
C GLN A 38 -12.58 -15.39 -4.67
N PHE A 39 -13.24 -14.23 -4.79
CA PHE A 39 -12.57 -12.93 -4.69
C PHE A 39 -12.65 -12.27 -3.30
N ARG A 40 -13.46 -12.78 -2.37
CA ARG A 40 -13.61 -12.22 -1.02
C ARG A 40 -12.31 -12.13 -0.23
N PRO A 41 -11.41 -13.14 -0.22
CA PRO A 41 -10.15 -13.03 0.50
C PRO A 41 -9.32 -11.82 0.07
N PHE A 42 -9.31 -11.48 -1.22
CA PHE A 42 -8.61 -10.30 -1.74
C PHE A 42 -9.29 -8.99 -1.30
N LYS A 43 -10.63 -8.94 -1.33
CA LYS A 43 -11.37 -7.78 -0.81
C LYS A 43 -11.05 -7.54 0.66
N GLU A 44 -11.07 -8.59 1.48
CA GLU A 44 -10.79 -8.49 2.91
C GLU A 44 -9.36 -8.03 3.20
N LEU A 45 -8.39 -8.51 2.42
CA LEU A 45 -6.99 -8.07 2.48
C LEU A 45 -6.86 -6.56 2.24
N ILE A 46 -7.47 -6.07 1.16
CA ILE A 46 -7.47 -4.65 0.80
C ILE A 46 -8.23 -3.80 1.83
N GLU A 47 -9.36 -4.29 2.35
CA GLU A 47 -10.09 -3.60 3.41
C GLU A 47 -9.28 -3.51 4.71
N ARG A 48 -8.55 -4.57 5.09
CA ARG A 48 -7.65 -4.56 6.24
C ARG A 48 -6.51 -3.56 6.05
N LEU A 49 -5.93 -3.50 4.87
CA LEU A 49 -4.93 -2.48 4.51
C LEU A 49 -5.51 -1.07 4.65
N ASN A 50 -6.69 -0.83 4.06
CA ASN A 50 -7.35 0.47 4.11
C ASN A 50 -7.75 0.90 5.53
N ARG A 51 -8.13 -0.04 6.40
CA ARG A 51 -8.36 0.24 7.83
C ARG A 51 -7.07 0.68 8.52
N THR A 52 -5.96 -0.04 8.28
CA THR A 52 -4.64 0.30 8.82
C THR A 52 -4.18 1.68 8.34
N TYR A 53 -4.32 1.97 7.04
CA TYR A 53 -3.99 3.28 6.47
C TYR A 53 -4.78 4.43 7.11
N LYS A 54 -6.09 4.26 7.27
CA LYS A 54 -6.95 5.26 7.93
C LYS A 54 -6.59 5.47 9.40
N PHE A 55 -6.18 4.41 10.09
CA PHE A 55 -5.74 4.51 11.48
C PHE A 55 -4.52 5.45 11.62
N HIS A 56 -3.51 5.27 10.76
CA HIS A 56 -2.32 6.13 10.77
C HIS A 56 -2.59 7.56 10.30
N THR A 57 -3.40 7.73 9.25
CA THR A 57 -3.67 9.08 8.70
C THR A 57 -4.59 9.92 9.59
N ARG A 58 -5.53 9.32 10.32
CA ARG A 58 -6.37 10.03 11.30
C ARG A 58 -5.57 10.56 12.48
N ALA A 59 -4.60 9.78 12.97
CA ALA A 59 -3.72 10.22 14.05
C ALA A 59 -2.88 11.45 13.65
N ALA A 60 -2.59 11.62 12.36
CA ALA A 60 -1.86 12.76 11.81
C ALA A 60 -2.76 13.97 11.45
N CYS A 61 -3.97 14.07 12.03
CA CYS A 61 -4.98 15.09 11.71
C CYS A 61 -5.46 15.09 10.24
N GLY A 62 -5.28 13.99 9.51
CA GLY A 62 -5.73 13.86 8.12
C GLY A 62 -4.88 14.64 7.12
N PHE A 63 -5.49 15.04 6.00
CA PHE A 63 -4.82 15.70 4.89
C PHE A 63 -5.16 17.19 4.87
N ASN A 64 -4.41 18.01 5.62
CA ASN A 64 -4.62 19.46 5.64
C ASN A 64 -4.13 20.16 4.35
N SER A 65 -3.36 19.47 3.50
CA SER A 65 -2.93 19.97 2.19
C SER A 65 -2.63 18.82 1.23
N LYS A 66 -2.57 19.11 -0.09
CA LYS A 66 -2.17 18.12 -1.10
C LYS A 66 -0.78 17.56 -0.81
N ASN A 67 0.18 18.42 -0.47
CA ASN A 67 1.53 18.01 -0.12
C ASN A 67 1.54 17.13 1.13
N GLY A 68 0.75 17.47 2.16
CA GLY A 68 0.59 16.63 3.34
C GLY A 68 0.03 15.25 3.01
N ALA A 69 -0.91 15.17 2.07
CA ALA A 69 -1.44 13.89 1.59
C ALA A 69 -0.37 13.04 0.90
N VAL A 70 0.43 13.64 0.03
CA VAL A 70 1.54 12.95 -0.64
C VAL A 70 2.55 12.47 0.40
N VAL A 71 3.01 13.34 1.30
CA VAL A 71 4.01 12.99 2.33
C VAL A 71 3.51 11.85 3.22
N LEU A 72 2.28 11.93 3.75
CA LEU A 72 1.73 10.88 4.61
C LEU A 72 1.55 9.56 3.86
N THR A 73 1.11 9.61 2.60
CA THR A 73 0.97 8.41 1.76
C THR A 73 2.34 7.77 1.52
N THR A 74 3.34 8.57 1.13
CA THR A 74 4.71 8.10 0.89
C THR A 74 5.29 7.46 2.15
N LEU A 75 5.20 8.13 3.32
CA LEU A 75 5.69 7.58 4.58
C LEU A 75 5.01 6.26 4.94
N PHE A 76 3.69 6.17 4.75
CA PHE A 76 2.95 4.93 5.01
C PHE A 76 3.39 3.81 4.07
N VAL A 77 3.44 4.06 2.76
CA VAL A 77 3.85 3.06 1.75
C VAL A 77 5.28 2.58 2.04
N THR A 78 6.19 3.52 2.32
CA THR A 78 7.58 3.21 2.65
C THR A 78 7.67 2.33 3.89
N HIS A 79 6.97 2.71 4.96
CA HIS A 79 6.96 1.92 6.19
C HIS A 79 6.38 0.52 5.96
N TYR A 80 5.23 0.43 5.27
CA TYR A 80 4.51 -0.83 5.12
C TYR A 80 5.23 -1.83 4.23
N ASN A 81 5.89 -1.37 3.16
CA ASN A 81 6.51 -2.22 2.15
C ASN A 81 7.98 -2.55 2.41
N PHE A 82 8.76 -1.63 2.99
CA PHE A 82 10.22 -1.80 3.12
C PHE A 82 10.67 -1.99 4.57
N LEU A 83 9.89 -1.54 5.55
CA LEU A 83 10.35 -1.44 6.95
C LEU A 83 9.59 -2.32 7.93
N ARG A 84 8.30 -2.58 7.69
CA ARG A 84 7.42 -3.30 8.60
C ARG A 84 7.42 -4.80 8.31
N PRO A 85 7.86 -5.64 9.26
CA PRO A 85 7.65 -7.09 9.21
C PRO A 85 6.16 -7.47 9.17
N HIS A 86 5.79 -8.46 8.38
CA HIS A 86 4.43 -9.00 8.36
C HIS A 86 4.43 -10.46 8.79
N ILE A 87 3.51 -10.80 9.69
CA ILE A 87 3.35 -12.18 10.20
C ILE A 87 3.06 -13.18 9.08
N THR A 88 2.29 -12.78 8.06
CA THR A 88 1.96 -13.62 6.89
C THR A 88 3.16 -13.86 5.97
N LEU A 89 4.26 -13.13 6.17
CA LEU A 89 5.51 -13.25 5.42
C LEU A 89 6.65 -13.76 6.31
N ASN A 90 6.34 -14.54 7.36
CA ASN A 90 7.32 -15.04 8.32
C ASN A 90 8.18 -13.92 8.94
N TYR A 91 7.54 -12.79 9.28
CA TYR A 91 8.20 -11.59 9.79
C TYR A 91 9.21 -10.94 8.81
N SER A 92 9.07 -11.21 7.51
CA SER A 92 9.74 -10.46 6.45
C SER A 92 8.92 -9.24 6.00
N VAL A 93 9.56 -8.35 5.24
CA VAL A 93 8.93 -7.19 4.59
C VAL A 93 8.41 -7.58 3.20
N PRO A 94 7.37 -6.93 2.65
CA PRO A 94 6.83 -7.26 1.33
C PRO A 94 7.81 -7.02 0.18
N ILE A 95 8.64 -5.98 0.29
CA ILE A 95 9.62 -5.61 -0.72
C ILE A 95 10.97 -5.45 0.02
N PRO A 96 11.79 -6.50 0.13
CA PRO A 96 13.10 -6.39 0.76
C PRO A 96 14.04 -5.55 -0.10
N LEU A 97 14.83 -4.70 0.55
CA LEU A 97 15.90 -3.92 -0.08
C LEU A 97 17.25 -4.40 0.47
N GLU A 98 18.19 -4.71 -0.41
CA GLU A 98 19.51 -5.24 -0.01
C GLU A 98 20.26 -4.20 0.83
N GLU A 99 20.09 -2.91 0.52
CA GLU A 99 20.70 -1.78 1.22
C GLU A 99 20.26 -1.64 2.68
N LEU A 100 19.17 -2.32 3.09
CA LEU A 100 18.63 -2.28 4.45
C LEU A 100 18.92 -3.56 5.26
N LYS A 101 19.56 -4.57 4.65
CA LYS A 101 19.71 -5.90 5.22
C LYS A 101 20.57 -5.93 6.48
N ASP A 102 21.67 -5.19 6.49
CA ASP A 102 22.65 -5.16 7.59
C ASP A 102 22.34 -4.06 8.63
N ILE A 103 21.12 -3.51 8.61
CA ILE A 103 20.70 -2.46 9.53
C ILE A 103 19.64 -3.02 10.48
N ASP A 104 20.00 -3.20 11.74
CA ASP A 104 19.10 -3.83 12.71
C ASP A 104 18.01 -2.86 13.22
N THR A 105 18.34 -1.57 13.35
CA THR A 105 17.45 -0.59 13.95
C THR A 105 16.50 0.01 12.93
N LEU A 106 15.24 0.21 13.33
CA LEU A 106 14.24 0.88 12.49
C LEU A 106 14.67 2.30 12.13
N GLN A 107 15.31 3.01 13.07
CA GLN A 107 15.84 4.35 12.89
C GLN A 107 16.96 4.37 11.84
N GLY A 108 17.88 3.39 11.89
CA GLY A 108 18.92 3.23 10.88
C GLY A 108 18.33 2.96 9.50
N LYS A 109 17.32 2.09 9.41
CA LYS A 109 16.65 1.80 8.13
C LYS A 109 15.99 3.05 7.57
N TRP A 110 15.33 3.85 8.39
CA TRP A 110 14.77 5.14 7.96
C TRP A 110 15.84 6.10 7.47
N ALA A 111 16.95 6.24 8.21
CA ALA A 111 18.06 7.09 7.79
C ALA A 111 18.61 6.66 6.43
N LYS A 112 18.78 5.34 6.21
CA LYS A 112 19.24 4.79 4.93
C LYS A 112 18.25 5.02 3.79
N VAL A 113 16.94 4.83 4.02
CA VAL A 113 15.92 5.13 3.01
C VAL A 113 15.94 6.61 2.62
N ILE A 114 16.06 7.52 3.58
CA ILE A 114 16.16 8.96 3.31
C ILE A 114 17.42 9.24 2.50
N GLN A 115 18.56 8.67 2.90
CA GLN A 115 19.81 8.79 2.17
C GLN A 115 19.62 8.39 0.69
N LEU A 116 19.11 7.18 0.43
CA LEU A 116 18.87 6.65 -0.92
C LEU A 116 17.92 7.54 -1.74
N ALA A 117 16.92 8.15 -1.10
CA ALA A 117 15.97 9.04 -1.77
C ALA A 117 16.57 10.43 -2.09
N THR A 118 17.61 10.85 -1.36
CA THR A 118 18.28 12.14 -1.56
C THR A 118 19.57 12.06 -2.37
N GLU A 119 20.11 10.85 -2.56
CA GLU A 119 21.25 10.64 -3.44
C GLU A 119 20.79 10.96 -4.89
N PRO A 120 21.51 11.85 -5.60
CA PRO A 120 21.20 12.09 -7.00
C PRO A 120 21.41 10.77 -7.75
N SER A 121 20.38 10.30 -8.43
CA SER A 121 20.50 9.19 -9.35
C SER A 121 21.63 9.52 -10.32
N LEU A 122 22.72 8.78 -10.27
CA LEU A 122 23.79 8.83 -11.27
C LEU A 122 23.20 8.33 -12.59
N ASN A 123 22.54 9.24 -13.31
CA ASN A 123 22.11 9.11 -14.70
C ASN A 123 22.71 10.28 -15.47
#